data_AF-A0A6A6BX95-F1
#
_entry.id   AF-A0A6A6BX95-F1
#
_cell.length_a   1.000
_cell.length_b   1.000
_cell.length_c   1.000
_cell.angle_alpha   90.00
_cell.angle_beta   90.00
_cell.angle_gamma   90.00
#
_symmetry.space_group_name_H-M   'P 1'
#
loop_
_entity.id
_entity.type
_entity.pdbx_description
1 polymer ?
#
loop_
_entity_poly.entity_id
_entity_poly.type
_entity_poly.pdbx_seq_one_letter_code
_entity_poly.pdbx_strand_id
1 'polypeptide(L)'
;MDSPPTYWQSELHNPIYEAETTILFDQVRSRFREGICTLENLPRFMELRSPADCKEHTKGIDNLLESMVALARWLVGFSDRATACQQNSLWTRAAVTGLRVELHKYSWEVMRISMMLRRSS
;
A
#
# COMPACT_ATOMS: atom_id res chain seq x y z
N MET A 1 33.58 -2.37 -35.16
CA MET A 1 32.84 -2.24 -33.88
C MET A 1 31.45 -1.77 -34.27
N ASP A 2 30.54 -2.71 -34.45
CA ASP A 2 29.15 -2.40 -34.84
C ASP A 2 28.38 -1.94 -33.61
N SER A 3 27.83 -0.73 -33.70
CA SER A 3 26.89 -0.19 -32.71
C SER A 3 25.69 -1.13 -32.58
N PRO A 4 25.20 -1.40 -31.36
CA PRO A 4 24.04 -2.25 -31.19
C PRO A 4 22.78 -1.62 -31.82
N PRO A 5 21.83 -2.43 -32.32
CA PRO A 5 20.65 -1.93 -33.01
C PRO A 5 19.77 -1.08 -32.07
N THR A 6 19.37 0.09 -32.55
CA THR A 6 18.55 1.11 -31.87
C THR A 6 17.15 0.63 -31.46
N TYR A 7 16.74 -0.57 -31.87
CA TYR A 7 15.41 -1.13 -31.57
C TYR A 7 15.23 -1.49 -30.08
N TRP A 8 16.30 -1.88 -29.37
CA TRP A 8 16.22 -2.16 -27.93
C TRP A 8 16.03 -0.91 -27.06
N GLN A 9 16.20 0.29 -27.62
CA GLN A 9 16.05 1.55 -26.87
C GLN A 9 14.62 2.09 -26.92
N SER A 10 13.79 1.64 -27.86
CA SER A 10 12.45 2.19 -28.11
C SER A 10 11.34 1.52 -27.29
N GLU A 11 11.59 0.33 -26.73
CA GLU A 11 10.59 -0.37 -25.90
C GLU A 11 10.47 0.19 -24.47
N LEU A 12 11.42 1.02 -24.03
CA LEU A 12 11.43 1.61 -22.70
C LEU A 12 10.50 2.84 -22.52
N HIS A 13 9.84 3.29 -23.59
CA HIS A 13 8.95 4.45 -23.56
C HIS A 13 7.66 4.17 -24.33
N ASN A 14 7.06 3.01 -24.10
CA ASN A 14 5.72 2.73 -24.64
C ASN A 14 4.65 3.32 -23.69
N PRO A 15 3.93 4.38 -24.11
CA PRO A 15 2.95 5.07 -23.27
C PRO A 15 1.78 4.16 -22.83
N ILE A 16 1.54 3.05 -23.54
CA ILE A 16 0.52 2.07 -23.18
C ILE A 16 0.93 1.29 -21.92
N TYR A 17 2.18 0.84 -21.84
CA TYR A 17 2.70 0.15 -20.64
C TYR A 17 2.77 1.10 -19.43
N GLU A 18 3.09 2.38 -19.67
CA GLU A 18 3.06 3.41 -18.62
C GLU A 18 1.63 3.67 -18.11
N ALA A 19 0.64 3.74 -19.00
CA ALA A 19 -0.77 3.89 -18.61
C ALA A 19 -1.29 2.66 -17.83
N GLU A 20 -0.96 1.44 -18.24
CA GLU A 20 -1.39 0.23 -17.54
C GLU A 20 -0.77 0.10 -16.14
N THR A 21 0.52 0.45 -16.01
CA THR A 21 1.23 0.38 -14.73
C THR A 21 0.78 1.45 -13.74
N THR A 22 0.45 2.66 -14.21
CA THR A 22 -0.13 3.72 -13.37
C THR A 22 -1.55 3.37 -12.89
N ILE A 23 -2.39 2.78 -13.76
CA ILE A 23 -3.73 2.28 -13.37
C ILE A 23 -3.63 1.20 -12.30
N LEU A 24 -2.74 0.22 -12.48
CA LEU A 24 -2.55 -0.84 -11.51
C LEU A 24 -2.08 -0.28 -10.16
N PHE A 25 -1.19 0.72 -10.17
CA PHE A 25 -0.77 1.40 -8.95
C PHE A 25 -1.94 2.06 -8.22
N ASP A 26 -2.77 2.82 -8.93
CA ASP A 26 -3.93 3.50 -8.34
C ASP A 26 -4.96 2.52 -7.78
N GLN A 27 -5.17 1.38 -8.44
CA GLN A 27 -6.04 0.31 -7.93
C GLN A 27 -5.51 -0.30 -6.63
N VAL A 28 -4.23 -0.67 -6.59
CA VAL A 28 -3.61 -1.23 -5.39
C VAL A 28 -3.61 -0.21 -4.25
N ARG A 29 -3.35 1.06 -4.57
CA ARG A 29 -3.40 2.17 -3.63
C ARG A 29 -4.81 2.40 -3.08
N SER A 30 -5.85 2.29 -3.91
CA SER A 30 -7.25 2.34 -3.45
C SER A 30 -7.55 1.25 -2.44
N ARG A 31 -7.16 0.00 -2.72
CA ARG A 31 -7.33 -1.13 -1.78
C ARG A 31 -6.58 -0.92 -0.47
N PHE A 32 -5.37 -0.37 -0.55
CA PHE A 32 -4.60 -0.03 0.65
C PHE A 32 -5.32 1.02 1.51
N ARG A 33 -5.89 2.07 0.89
CA ARG A 33 -6.69 3.09 1.57
C ARG A 33 -7.96 2.52 2.20
N GLU A 34 -8.67 1.63 1.51
CA GLU A 34 -9.83 0.89 2.07
C GLU A 34 -9.43 0.09 3.31
N GLY A 35 -8.26 -0.55 3.28
CA GLY A 35 -7.70 -1.25 4.44
C GLY A 35 -7.42 -0.29 5.61
N ILE A 36 -6.83 0.88 5.36
CA ILE A 36 -6.61 1.91 6.39
C ILE A 36 -7.93 2.33 7.02
N CYS A 37 -8.95 2.64 6.22
CA CYS A 37 -10.28 3.00 6.74
C CYS A 37 -10.89 1.87 7.57
N THR A 38 -10.62 0.62 7.23
CA THR A 38 -11.07 -0.53 8.03
C THR A 38 -10.36 -0.57 9.38
N LEU A 39 -9.03 -0.35 9.40
CA LEU A 39 -8.26 -0.27 10.65
C LEU A 39 -8.71 0.89 11.54
N GLU A 40 -9.01 2.06 10.97
CA GLU A 40 -9.51 3.23 11.73
C GLU A 40 -10.84 2.93 12.46
N ASN A 41 -11.68 2.07 11.88
CA ASN A 41 -12.97 1.69 12.46
C ASN A 41 -12.89 0.48 13.40
N LEU A 42 -11.80 -0.29 13.34
CA LEU A 42 -11.63 -1.50 14.13
C LEU A 42 -11.61 -1.24 15.65
N PRO A 43 -10.93 -0.20 16.18
CA PRO A 43 -11.02 0.18 17.60
C PRO A 43 -12.45 0.36 18.10
N ARG A 44 -13.30 1.07 17.33
CA ARG A 44 -14.71 1.29 17.70
C ARG A 44 -15.48 -0.02 17.72
N PHE A 45 -15.21 -0.90 16.77
CA PHE A 45 -15.81 -2.23 16.74
C PHE A 45 -15.42 -3.04 17.99
N MET A 46 -14.14 -3.00 18.38
CA MET A 46 -13.63 -3.71 19.55
C MET A 46 -14.14 -3.15 20.87
N GLU A 47 -14.32 -1.84 20.99
CA GLU A 47 -14.86 -1.19 22.20
C GLU A 47 -16.34 -1.54 22.45
N LEU A 48 -17.10 -1.82 21.39
CA LEU A 48 -18.53 -2.17 21.47
C LEU A 48 -18.79 -3.68 21.69
N ARG A 49 -17.75 -4.51 21.64
CA ARG A 49 -17.84 -5.98 21.64
C ARG A 49 -17.28 -6.55 22.95
N SER A 50 -17.78 -7.71 23.36
CA SER A 50 -17.19 -8.41 24.51
C SER A 50 -15.80 -8.96 24.16
N PRO A 51 -14.90 -9.19 25.14
CA PRO A 51 -13.59 -9.79 24.88
C PRO A 51 -13.66 -11.18 24.20
N ALA A 52 -14.76 -11.92 24.40
CA ALA A 52 -15.00 -13.20 23.74
C ALA A 52 -15.27 -13.03 22.24
N ASP A 53 -16.08 -12.05 21.85
CA ASP A 53 -16.36 -11.74 20.44
C ASP A 53 -15.09 -11.26 19.72
N CYS A 54 -14.25 -10.47 20.40
CA CYS A 54 -12.97 -10.01 19.85
C CYS A 54 -12.02 -11.18 19.52
N LYS A 55 -12.04 -12.27 20.31
CA LYS A 55 -11.22 -13.46 20.05
C LYS A 55 -11.60 -14.16 18.75
N GLU A 56 -12.88 -14.22 18.41
CA GLU A 56 -13.35 -14.83 17.15
C GLU A 56 -12.88 -14.06 15.91
N HIS A 57 -12.62 -12.76 16.06
CA HIS A 57 -12.26 -11.86 14.96
C HIS A 57 -10.74 -11.67 14.83
N THR A 58 -9.93 -12.16 15.77
CA THR A 58 -8.46 -12.04 15.75
C THR A 58 -7.86 -12.54 14.43
N LYS A 59 -8.29 -13.71 13.96
CA LYS A 59 -7.86 -14.26 12.66
C LYS A 59 -8.20 -13.34 11.48
N GLY A 60 -9.35 -12.67 11.53
CA GLY A 60 -9.76 -11.70 10.50
C GLY A 60 -8.89 -10.44 10.53
N ILE A 61 -8.55 -9.97 11.74
CA ILE A 61 -7.64 -8.84 11.95
C ILE A 61 -6.23 -9.19 11.46
N ASP A 62 -5.72 -10.38 11.79
CA ASP A 62 -4.40 -10.84 11.34
C ASP A 62 -4.34 -10.94 9.81
N ASN A 63 -5.34 -11.55 9.17
CA ASN A 63 -5.44 -11.63 7.71
C ASN A 63 -5.49 -10.24 7.03
N LEU A 64 -6.21 -9.28 7.64
CA LEU A 64 -6.26 -7.90 7.15
C LEU A 64 -4.87 -7.25 7.25
N LEU A 65 -4.19 -7.40 8.39
CA LEU A 65 -2.86 -6.84 8.60
C LEU A 65 -1.84 -7.43 7.62
N GLU A 66 -1.85 -8.75 7.40
CA GLU A 66 -1.00 -9.42 6.42
C GLU A 66 -1.26 -8.91 5.00
N SER A 67 -2.53 -8.79 4.61
CA SER A 67 -2.93 -8.26 3.31
C SER A 67 -2.45 -6.81 3.13
N MET A 68 -2.56 -5.99 4.17
CA MET A 68 -2.08 -4.61 4.13
C MET A 68 -0.56 -4.51 4.03
N VAL A 69 0.19 -5.39 4.70
CA VAL A 69 1.65 -5.48 4.55
C VAL A 69 2.02 -5.83 3.11
N ALA A 70 1.32 -6.78 2.49
CA ALA A 70 1.57 -7.16 1.10
C ALA A 70 1.32 -5.99 0.13
N LEU A 71 0.19 -5.27 0.30
CA LEU A 71 -0.15 -4.10 -0.50
C LEU A 71 0.89 -2.97 -0.30
N ALA A 72 1.27 -2.66 0.94
CA ALA A 72 2.27 -1.65 1.25
C ALA A 72 3.63 -1.97 0.61
N ARG A 73 4.10 -3.22 0.71
CA ARG A 73 5.34 -3.68 0.09
C ARG A 73 5.29 -3.55 -1.42
N TRP A 74 4.17 -3.94 -2.03
CA TRP A 74 4.00 -3.81 -3.48
C TRP A 74 4.04 -2.34 -3.92
N LEU A 75 3.33 -1.45 -3.22
CA LEU A 75 3.28 0.00 -3.52
C LEU A 75 4.64 0.68 -3.39
N VAL A 76 5.40 0.34 -2.34
CA VAL A 76 6.76 0.84 -2.14
C VAL A 76 7.68 0.33 -3.26
N GLY A 77 7.68 -0.98 -3.52
CA GLY A 77 8.50 -1.55 -4.58
C GLY A 77 8.18 -1.02 -5.97
N PHE A 78 6.90 -0.75 -6.26
CA PHE A 78 6.49 -0.07 -7.49
C PHE A 78 7.04 1.36 -7.53
N SER A 79 6.88 2.12 -6.44
CA SER A 79 7.33 3.51 -6.34
C SER A 79 8.84 3.66 -6.49
N ASP A 80 9.62 2.74 -5.93
CA ASP A 80 11.08 2.72 -6.06
C ASP A 80 11.50 2.50 -7.52
N ARG A 81 10.85 1.54 -8.21
CA ARG A 81 11.08 1.31 -9.65
C ARG A 81 10.64 2.50 -10.50
N ALA A 82 9.47 3.07 -10.22
CA ALA A 82 8.97 4.25 -10.93
C ALA A 82 9.89 5.46 -10.73
N THR A 83 10.45 5.64 -9.54
CA THR A 83 11.42 6.72 -9.27
C THR A 83 12.75 6.47 -9.97
N ALA A 84 13.19 5.22 -10.11
CA ALA A 84 14.40 4.88 -10.86
C ALA A 84 14.25 5.12 -12.38
N CYS A 85 13.08 4.80 -12.94
CA CYS A 85 12.83 4.94 -14.39
C CYS A 85 12.34 6.34 -14.79
N GLN A 86 11.63 7.04 -13.92
CA GLN A 86 10.88 8.27 -14.23
C GLN A 86 11.06 9.33 -13.13
N GLN A 87 12.31 9.58 -12.77
CA GLN A 87 12.73 10.39 -11.62
C GLN A 87 12.14 11.83 -11.61
N ASN A 88 11.65 12.33 -12.75
CA ASN A 88 11.09 13.67 -12.91
C ASN A 88 9.59 13.73 -13.24
N SER A 89 8.87 12.60 -13.30
CA SER A 89 7.44 12.66 -13.63
C SER A 89 6.63 13.30 -12.48
N LEU A 90 5.71 14.20 -12.82
CA LEU A 90 4.82 14.84 -11.85
C LEU A 90 3.95 13.80 -11.13
N TRP A 91 3.50 12.79 -11.86
CA TRP A 91 2.71 11.68 -11.33
C TRP A 91 3.51 10.89 -10.29
N THR A 92 4.75 10.48 -10.59
CA THR A 92 5.58 9.70 -9.66
C THR A 92 5.83 10.46 -8.36
N ARG A 93 6.13 11.77 -8.43
CA ARG A 93 6.30 12.59 -7.22
C ARG A 93 5.02 12.70 -6.38
N ALA A 94 3.88 12.89 -7.02
CA ALA A 94 2.58 12.95 -6.33
C ALA A 94 2.21 11.59 -5.72
N ALA A 95 2.43 10.50 -6.46
CA ALA A 95 2.19 9.13 -6.02
C ALA A 95 3.05 8.76 -4.80
N VAL A 96 4.36 9.01 -4.86
CA VAL A 96 5.29 8.77 -3.74
C VAL A 96 4.91 9.59 -2.50
N THR A 97 4.60 10.88 -2.68
CA THR A 97 4.21 11.75 -1.57
C THR A 97 2.91 11.28 -0.93
N GLY A 98 1.91 10.95 -1.74
CA GLY A 98 0.63 10.41 -1.27
C GLY A 98 0.79 9.08 -0.53
N LEU A 99 1.60 8.17 -1.08
CA LEU A 99 1.90 6.87 -0.46
C LEU A 99 2.59 7.03 0.90
N ARG A 100 3.53 7.97 1.05
CA ARG A 100 4.19 8.23 2.34
C ARG A 100 3.20 8.63 3.44
N VAL A 101 2.24 9.48 3.10
CA VAL A 101 1.18 9.89 4.03
C VAL A 101 0.32 8.68 4.42
N GLU A 102 -0.04 7.84 3.45
CA GLU A 102 -0.84 6.64 3.68
C GLU A 102 -0.10 5.59 4.52
N LEU A 103 1.19 5.37 4.27
CA LEU A 103 2.05 4.48 5.07
C LEU A 103 2.20 4.97 6.52
N HIS A 104 2.30 6.28 6.72
CA HIS A 104 2.35 6.85 8.06
C HIS A 104 1.04 6.63 8.81
N LYS A 105 -0.10 6.87 8.17
CA LYS A 105 -1.43 6.57 8.75
C LYS A 105 -1.59 5.10 9.07
N TYR A 106 -1.23 4.21 8.14
CA TYR A 106 -1.23 2.77 8.37
C TYR A 106 -0.41 2.38 9.61
N SER A 107 0.82 2.87 9.71
CA SER A 107 1.71 2.57 10.84
C SER A 107 1.12 3.04 12.17
N TRP A 108 0.49 4.21 12.17
CA TRP A 108 -0.20 4.76 13.33
C TRP A 108 -1.38 3.88 13.77
N GLU A 109 -2.25 3.48 12.84
CA GLU A 109 -3.42 2.64 13.17
C GLU A 109 -3.01 1.24 13.66
N VAL A 110 -1.99 0.62 13.04
CA VAL A 110 -1.44 -0.66 13.52
C VAL A 110 -0.92 -0.54 14.95
N MET A 111 -0.19 0.55 15.26
CA MET A 111 0.31 0.80 16.62
C MET A 111 -0.86 0.94 17.60
N ARG A 112 -1.88 1.72 17.23
CA ARG A 112 -3.07 1.94 18.06
C ARG A 112 -3.79 0.63 18.38
N ILE A 113 -4.08 -0.19 17.37
CA ILE A 113 -4.74 -1.50 17.53
C ILE A 113 -3.88 -2.41 18.41
N SER A 114 -2.58 -2.46 18.15
CA SER A 114 -1.63 -3.26 18.95
C SER A 114 -1.63 -2.85 20.43
N MET A 115 -1.71 -1.55 20.73
CA MET A 115 -1.81 -1.06 22.11
C MET A 115 -3.12 -1.49 22.78
N MET A 116 -4.25 -1.47 22.06
CA MET A 116 -5.55 -1.88 22.60
C MET A 116 -5.59 -3.38 22.90
N LEU A 117 -5.06 -4.20 22.00
CA LEU A 117 -4.97 -5.65 22.19
C LEU A 117 -4.12 -6.01 23.43
N ARG A 118 -3.02 -5.29 23.68
CA ARG A 118 -2.19 -5.50 24.89
C ARG A 118 -2.85 -5.07 26.20
N ARG A 119 -3.83 -4.15 26.16
CA ARG A 119 -4.55 -3.69 27.35
C ARG A 119 -5.73 -4.61 27.74
N SER A 120 -6.15 -5.47 26.83
CA SER A 120 -7.30 -6.37 27.00
C SER A 120 -6.91 -7.82 27.32
N SER A 121 -5.60 -8.12 27.35
CA SER A 121 -4.98 -9.36 27.84
C SER A 121 -4.59 -9.25 29.31
#